data_AF-A0A819AAL5-F1
#
_entry.id   AF-A0A819AAL5-F1
#
_cell.length_a   1.000
_cell.length_b   1.000
_cell.length_c   1.000
_cell.angle_alpha   90.00
_cell.angle_beta   90.00
_cell.angle_gamma   90.00
#
_symmetry.space_group_name_H-M   'P 1'
#
loop_
_entity.id
_entity.type
_entity.pdbx_description
1 polymer ?
#
loop_
_entity_poly.entity_id
_entity_poly.type
_entity_poly.pdbx_seq_one_letter_code
_entity_poly.pdbx_strand_id
1 'polypeptide(L)'
;MANTYTNMTRGTSTNKPNSAWTADQVASYMFEKIEQKQFYILCPDNAVTNHTDYKRMTWNLHDITDGRSALSRWREETVDDFEQYMKEFQI
;
A
#
# COMPACT_ATOMS: atom_id res chain seq x y z
N MET A 1 -1.10 2.82 0.18
CA MET A 1 0.06 2.80 1.09
C MET A 1 -0.48 3.14 2.45
N ALA A 2 -0.46 2.14 3.34
CA ALA A 2 -1.18 2.17 4.61
C ALA A 2 -0.84 3.40 5.45
N ASN A 3 -1.86 4.17 5.82
CA ASN A 3 -1.73 5.29 6.74
C ASN A 3 -2.25 4.93 8.14
N THR A 4 -1.38 5.05 9.15
CA THR A 4 -1.72 4.78 10.56
C THR A 4 -1.56 6.05 11.38
N TYR A 5 -2.58 6.40 12.16
CA TYR A 5 -2.58 7.54 13.07
C TYR A 5 -2.06 7.13 14.45
N THR A 6 -0.91 7.69 14.81
CA THR A 6 -0.23 7.51 16.10
C THR A 6 0.32 8.85 16.58
N ASN A 7 0.82 8.91 17.82
CA ASN A 7 1.51 10.10 18.29
C ASN A 7 2.78 10.45 17.49
N MET A 8 3.38 9.49 16.78
CA MET A 8 4.55 9.74 15.91
C MET A 8 4.17 10.27 14.52
N THR A 9 3.00 9.89 14.00
CA THR A 9 2.57 10.16 12.62
C THR A 9 1.50 11.25 12.51
N ARG A 10 0.90 11.70 13.62
CA ARG A 10 -0.20 12.68 13.62
C ARG A 10 0.20 14.09 13.16
N GLY A 11 1.48 14.43 13.19
CA GLY A 11 1.94 15.80 12.93
C GLY A 11 1.25 16.81 13.86
N THR A 12 0.65 17.84 13.28
CA THR A 12 -0.15 18.84 14.00
C THR A 12 -1.62 18.45 14.18
N SER A 13 -2.07 17.34 13.59
CA SER A 13 -3.46 16.90 13.68
C SER A 13 -3.80 16.44 15.10
N THR A 14 -4.88 16.97 15.64
CA THR A 14 -5.43 16.56 16.93
C THR A 14 -6.36 15.34 16.80
N ASN A 15 -7.00 15.20 15.64
CA ASN A 15 -7.97 14.15 15.36
C ASN A 15 -7.44 13.13 14.35
N LYS A 16 -7.91 11.89 14.48
CA LYS A 16 -7.62 10.81 13.52
C LYS A 16 -8.31 11.10 12.18
N PRO A 17 -7.59 11.13 11.05
CA PRO A 17 -8.21 11.20 9.73
C PRO A 17 -9.11 10.00 9.44
N ASN A 18 -10.15 10.19 8.62
CA ASN A 18 -11.03 9.10 8.20
C ASN A 18 -10.28 8.04 7.38
N SER A 19 -9.31 8.46 6.58
CA SER A 19 -8.49 7.60 5.72
C SER A 19 -7.50 6.73 6.49
N ALA A 20 -7.20 7.03 7.75
CA ALA A 20 -6.17 6.35 8.54
C ALA A 20 -6.74 5.34 9.53
N TRP A 21 -6.02 4.26 9.76
CA TRP A 21 -6.28 3.34 10.88
C TRP A 21 -5.67 3.83 12.19
N THR A 22 -6.16 3.30 13.32
CA THR A 22 -5.49 3.44 14.62
C THR A 22 -4.40 2.38 14.78
N ALA A 23 -3.50 2.60 15.76
CA ALA A 23 -2.52 1.58 16.15
C ALA A 23 -3.18 0.25 16.58
N ASP A 24 -4.29 0.31 17.31
CA ASP A 24 -5.00 -0.89 17.78
C ASP A 24 -5.58 -1.71 16.62
N GLN A 25 -6.08 -1.05 15.57
CA GLN A 25 -6.55 -1.73 14.35
C GLN A 25 -5.41 -2.46 13.65
N VAL A 26 -4.24 -1.82 13.52
CA VAL A 26 -3.04 -2.42 12.94
C VAL A 26 -2.57 -3.62 13.76
N ALA A 27 -2.48 -3.48 15.09
CA ALA A 27 -2.04 -4.55 15.98
C ALA A 27 -3.00 -5.75 15.93
N SER A 28 -4.31 -5.50 16.02
CA SER A 28 -5.34 -6.55 15.96
C SER A 28 -5.28 -7.32 14.64
N TYR A 29 -5.16 -6.60 13.51
CA TYR A 29 -5.03 -7.20 12.19
C TYR A 29 -3.74 -8.03 12.07
N MET A 30 -2.63 -7.52 12.59
CA MET A 30 -1.35 -8.24 12.59
C MET A 30 -1.46 -9.57 13.34
N PHE A 31 -2.05 -9.59 14.54
CA PHE A 31 -2.21 -10.83 15.30
C PHE A 31 -3.07 -11.85 14.56
N GLU A 32 -4.18 -11.43 13.95
CA GLU A 32 -5.00 -12.31 13.10
C GLU A 32 -4.20 -12.93 11.95
N LYS A 33 -3.33 -12.15 11.29
CA LYS A 33 -2.52 -12.66 10.17
C LYS A 33 -1.35 -13.55 10.60
N ILE A 34 -0.80 -13.31 11.80
CA ILE A 34 0.19 -14.21 12.41
C ILE A 34 -0.43 -15.58 12.68
N GLU A 35 -1.66 -15.64 13.21
CA GLU A 35 -2.39 -16.91 13.42
C GLU A 35 -2.61 -17.65 12.09
N GLN A 36 -2.81 -16.92 11.00
CA GLN A 36 -2.88 -17.45 9.63
C GLN A 36 -1.51 -17.80 9.03
N LYS A 37 -0.42 -17.71 9.80
CA LYS A 37 0.97 -17.98 9.39
C LYS A 37 1.43 -17.13 8.20
N GLN A 38 0.92 -15.90 8.07
CA GLN A 38 1.36 -14.96 7.05
C GLN A 38 2.56 -14.15 7.53
N PHE A 39 3.63 -14.12 6.74
CA PHE A 39 4.85 -13.36 7.07
C PHE A 39 4.76 -11.90 6.63
N TYR A 40 4.36 -11.66 5.38
CA TYR A 40 4.13 -10.30 4.88
C TYR A 40 2.69 -9.88 5.13
N ILE A 41 2.51 -8.93 6.04
CA ILE A 41 1.20 -8.42 6.43
C ILE A 41 1.07 -6.99 5.90
N LEU A 42 0.30 -6.84 4.83
CA LEU A 42 -0.08 -5.51 4.34
C LEU A 42 -1.34 -5.07 5.07
N CYS A 43 -1.16 -4.20 6.07
CA CYS A 43 -2.29 -3.62 6.79
C CYS A 43 -3.10 -2.70 5.86
N PRO A 44 -4.42 -2.85 5.81
CA PRO A 44 -5.28 -1.90 5.12
C PRO A 44 -5.20 -0.51 5.75
N ASP A 45 -5.72 0.46 5.00
CA ASP A 45 -6.23 1.71 5.54
C ASP A 45 -7.62 1.97 4.96
N ASN A 46 -8.16 3.17 5.17
CA ASN A 46 -9.47 3.54 4.63
C ASN A 46 -9.34 4.40 3.35
N ALA A 47 -8.14 4.49 2.75
CA ALA A 47 -7.88 5.31 1.56
C ALA A 47 -7.96 4.48 0.27
N VAL A 48 -7.36 3.29 0.27
CA VAL A 48 -7.33 2.40 -0.91
C VAL A 48 -7.48 0.94 -0.49
N THR A 49 -7.93 0.11 -1.43
CA THR A 49 -8.06 -1.33 -1.18
C THR A 49 -6.68 -2.01 -1.19
N ASN A 50 -6.53 -3.09 -0.42
CA ASN A 50 -5.33 -3.93 -0.45
C ASN A 50 -5.02 -4.43 -1.87
N HIS A 51 -6.05 -4.74 -2.66
CA HIS A 51 -5.87 -5.12 -4.06
C HIS A 51 -5.14 -4.03 -4.86
N THR A 52 -5.51 -2.76 -4.69
CA THR A 52 -4.83 -1.63 -5.33
C THR A 52 -3.37 -1.53 -4.91
N ASP A 53 -3.08 -1.72 -3.62
CA ASP A 53 -1.72 -1.69 -3.11
C ASP A 53 -0.89 -2.90 -3.60
N TYR A 54 -1.48 -4.08 -3.73
CA TYR A 54 -0.81 -5.24 -4.35
C TYR A 54 -0.45 -4.99 -5.81
N LYS A 55 -1.34 -4.37 -6.60
CA LYS A 55 -1.02 -3.99 -7.98
C LYS A 55 0.21 -3.06 -8.00
N ARG A 56 0.22 -2.04 -7.16
CA ARG A 56 1.32 -1.06 -7.05
C ARG A 56 2.63 -1.68 -6.59
N MET A 57 2.59 -2.59 -5.61
CA MET A 57 3.76 -3.33 -5.14
C MET A 57 4.32 -4.22 -6.26
N THR A 58 3.45 -4.96 -6.93
CA THR A 58 3.83 -5.85 -8.04
C THR A 58 4.45 -5.04 -9.17
N TRP A 59 3.84 -3.91 -9.56
CA TRP A 59 4.44 -2.99 -10.50
C TRP A 59 5.85 -2.56 -10.06
N ASN A 60 6.06 -2.16 -8.81
CA ASN A 60 7.39 -1.77 -8.36
C ASN A 60 8.40 -2.93 -8.37
N LEU A 61 7.97 -4.17 -8.17
CA LEU A 61 8.84 -5.34 -8.31
C LEU A 61 9.27 -5.53 -9.78
N HIS A 62 8.36 -5.27 -10.72
CA HIS A 62 8.66 -5.25 -12.14
C HIS A 62 9.65 -4.15 -12.56
N ASP A 63 9.85 -3.10 -11.76
CA ASP A 63 10.95 -2.16 -12.01
C ASP A 63 12.30 -2.87 -11.95
N ILE A 64 12.46 -3.78 -11.00
CA ILE A 64 13.70 -4.52 -10.77
C ILE A 64 13.86 -5.63 -11.79
N THR A 65 12.80 -6.43 -12.02
CA THR A 65 12.89 -7.61 -12.88
C THR A 65 12.99 -7.26 -14.36
N ASP A 66 12.37 -6.15 -14.76
CA ASP A 66 12.26 -5.77 -16.18
C ASP A 66 13.25 -4.65 -16.54
N GLY A 67 14.10 -4.23 -15.59
CA GLY A 67 15.14 -3.22 -15.81
C GLY A 67 14.58 -1.80 -16.02
N ARG A 68 13.40 -1.50 -15.49
CA ARG A 68 12.81 -0.15 -15.59
C ARG A 68 13.44 0.77 -14.55
N SER A 69 13.43 2.06 -14.84
CA SER A 69 13.94 3.07 -13.93
C SER A 69 13.12 3.12 -12.63
N ALA A 70 13.75 3.25 -11.47
CA ALA A 70 13.08 3.22 -10.16
C ALA A 70 11.88 4.20 -10.07
N LEU A 71 10.80 3.82 -9.37
CA LEU A 71 9.58 4.63 -9.29
C LEU A 71 8.94 4.87 -10.67
N SER A 72 9.02 3.89 -11.57
CA SER A 72 8.58 4.02 -12.98
C SER A 72 7.13 4.48 -13.10
N ARG A 73 6.26 4.13 -12.14
CA ARG A 73 4.84 4.53 -12.15
C ARG A 73 4.59 6.06 -12.20
N TRP A 74 5.60 6.87 -11.91
CA TRP A 74 5.51 8.34 -11.92
C TRP A 74 6.31 8.99 -13.03
N ARG A 75 6.98 8.20 -13.88
CA ARG A 75 7.81 8.73 -14.95
C ARG A 75 7.00 8.90 -16.22
N GLU A 76 7.31 9.94 -16.98
CA GLU A 76 6.62 10.27 -18.23
C GLU A 76 6.66 9.10 -19.21
N GLU A 77 7.77 8.37 -19.27
CA GLU A 77 7.94 7.22 -20.18
C GLU A 77 7.06 6.00 -19.86
N THR A 78 6.53 5.89 -18.63
CA THR A 78 5.85 4.66 -18.14
C THR A 78 4.55 4.94 -17.40
N VAL A 79 4.07 6.18 -17.35
CA VAL A 79 2.82 6.55 -16.67
C VAL A 79 1.60 5.93 -17.36
N ASP A 80 1.57 5.95 -18.69
CA ASP A 80 0.46 5.36 -19.47
C ASP A 80 0.41 3.83 -19.31
N ASP A 81 1.57 3.18 -19.33
CA ASP A 81 1.68 1.73 -19.09
C ASP A 81 1.21 1.36 -17.68
N PHE A 82 1.54 2.18 -16.67
CA PHE A 82 1.08 1.99 -15.30
C PHE A 82 -0.44 2.14 -15.20
N GLU A 83 -1.03 3.16 -15.83
CA GLU A 83 -2.48 3.35 -15.85
C GLU A 83 -3.20 2.18 -16.51
N GLN A 84 -2.65 1.65 -17.61
CA GLN A 84 -3.21 0.48 -18.28
C GLN A 84 -3.12 -0.77 -17.40
N TYR A 85 -1.94 -1.00 -16.81
CA TYR A 85 -1.73 -2.10 -15.87
C TYR A 85 -2.71 -2.07 -14.70
N MET A 86 -2.99 -0.89 -14.13
CA MET A 86 -3.94 -0.75 -13.03
C MET A 86 -5.37 -1.18 -13.41
N LYS A 87 -5.76 -1.07 -14.69
CA LYS A 87 -7.08 -1.47 -15.20
C LYS A 87 -7.14 -2.98 -15.48
N GLU A 88 -6.12 -3.53 -16.13
CA GLU A 88 -6.15 -4.90 -16.67
C GLU A 88 -5.72 -5.96 -15.66
N PHE A 89 -4.74 -5.65 -14.81
CA PHE A 89 -4.10 -6.66 -13.97
C PHE A 89 -5.05 -7.18 -12.87
N GLN A 90 -5.13 -8.49 -12.69
CA GLN A 90 -5.92 -9.15 -11.65
C GLN A 90 -5.01 -10.01 -10.77
N ILE A 91 -5.16 -9.85 -9.45
CA ILE A 91 -4.53 -10.63 -8.37
C ILE A 91 -5.58 -11.47 -7.67
#